data_AF-A0A540MUN9-F1
#
_entry.id   AF-A0A540MUN9-F1
#
_cell.length_a   1.000
_cell.length_b   1.000
_cell.length_c   1.000
_cell.angle_alpha   90.00
_cell.angle_beta   90.00
_cell.angle_gamma   90.00
#
_symmetry.space_group_name_H-M   'P 1'
#
loop_
_entity.id
_entity.type
_entity.pdbx_description
1 polymer ?
#
loop_
_entity_poly.entity_id
_entity_poly.type
_entity_poly.pdbx_seq_one_letter_code
_entity_poly.pdbx_strand_id
1 'polypeptide(L)' 'MTLLNAPSSCMEMPPPLSRPQHVVLNHLYMQKGKGGPSVVALGTTERFIAKYVTVVLYKSLQR' A
#
# COMPACT_ATOMS: atom_id res chain seq x y z
N MET A 1 6.39 6.42 6.37
CA MET A 1 6.87 6.10 5.00
C MET A 1 6.32 4.72 4.65
N THR A 2 5.62 4.56 3.52
CA THR A 2 4.99 3.29 3.12
C THR A 2 5.88 2.55 2.12
N LEU A 3 5.83 1.22 2.09
CA LEU A 3 6.57 0.42 1.09
C LEU A 3 6.04 0.65 -0.34
N LEU A 4 4.78 1.09 -0.48
CA LEU A 4 4.16 1.38 -1.77
C LEU A 4 4.80 2.59 -2.48
N ASN A 5 5.53 3.43 -1.75
CA ASN A 5 6.22 4.60 -2.33
C ASN A 5 7.68 4.30 -2.72
N ALA A 6 8.18 3.08 -2.44
CA ALA A 6 9.52 2.68 -2.84
C ALA A 6 9.55 2.36 -4.35
N PRO A 7 10.63 2.72 -5.07
CA PRO A 7 10.76 2.33 -6.47
C PRO A 7 10.81 0.80 -6.58
N SER A 8 9.95 0.21 -7.43
CA SER A 8 10.02 -1.21 -7.77
C SER A 8 11.19 -1.46 -8.72
N SER A 9 11.91 -2.58 -8.55
CA SER A 9 12.89 -3.00 -9.57
C SER A 9 12.16 -3.65 -10.76
N CYS A 10 12.61 -3.32 -11.97
CA CYS A 10 12.03 -3.68 -13.27
C CYS A 10 12.24 -5.16 -13.64
N MET A 11 12.05 -6.08 -12.70
CA MET A 11 12.00 -7.51 -13.01
C MET A 11 10.52 -7.90 -13.09
N GLU A 12 10.15 -8.78 -14.04
CA GLU A 12 8.78 -9.31 -14.22
C GLU A 12 8.13 -9.81 -12.91
N MET A 13 8.96 -10.09 -11.90
CA MET A 13 8.59 -10.22 -10.51
C MET A 13 9.19 -9.04 -9.72
N PRO A 14 8.38 -8.10 -9.18
CA PRO A 14 8.89 -7.11 -8.24
C PRO A 14 9.65 -7.83 -7.12
N PRO A 15 10.85 -7.39 -6.72
CA PRO A 15 11.51 -7.95 -5.55
C PRO A 15 10.52 -7.93 -4.39
N PRO A 16 10.52 -8.96 -3.53
CA PRO A 16 9.72 -8.91 -2.32
C PRO A 16 10.03 -7.59 -1.62
N LEU A 17 9.01 -6.76 -1.41
CA LEU A 17 9.15 -5.47 -0.75
C LEU A 17 10.02 -5.68 0.49
N SER A 18 10.98 -4.76 0.71
CA SER A 18 11.85 -4.83 1.89
C SER A 18 10.99 -5.06 3.13
N ARG A 19 11.43 -5.95 4.04
CA ARG A 19 10.66 -6.32 5.24
C ARG A 19 10.09 -5.05 5.87
N PRO A 20 8.75 -4.90 5.96
CA PRO A 20 8.17 -3.70 6.55
C PRO A 20 8.73 -3.53 7.95
N GLN A 21 9.06 -2.29 8.32
CA GLN A 21 9.30 -1.99 9.74
C GLN A 21 8.05 -2.38 10.53
N HIS A 22 8.21 -3.00 11.69
CA HIS A 22 7.05 -3.46 12.46
C HIS A 22 6.09 -2.31 12.83
N VAL A 23 6.62 -1.09 12.95
CA VAL A 23 5.88 0.15 13.22
C VAL A 23 4.95 0.56 12.07
N VAL A 24 5.10 0.02 10.86
CA VAL A 24 4.23 0.38 9.72
C VAL A 24 3.08 -0.61 9.49
N LEU A 25 3.03 -1.71 10.25
CA LEU A 25 1.97 -2.72 10.17
C LEU A 25 0.68 -2.22 10.82
N ASN A 26 -0.47 -2.64 10.28
CA ASN A 26 -1.81 -2.27 10.77
C ASN A 26 -2.13 -0.76 10.72
N HIS A 27 -1.35 0.02 9.96
CA HIS A 27 -1.62 1.42 9.71
C HIS A 27 -2.34 1.60 8.37
N LEU A 28 -3.41 2.39 8.39
CA LEU A 28 -4.15 2.78 7.20
C LEU A 28 -3.42 3.91 6.46
N TYR A 29 -3.13 3.68 5.19
CA TYR A 29 -2.58 4.66 4.26
C TYR A 29 -3.65 5.09 3.26
N MET A 30 -3.62 6.35 2.86
CA MET A 30 -4.53 6.88 1.85
C MET A 30 -3.73 7.62 0.78
N GLN A 31 -3.99 7.30 -0.49
CA GLN A 31 -3.38 8.03 -1.60
C GLN A 31 -4.08 9.38 -1.78
N LYS A 32 -3.34 10.47 -1.62
CA LYS A 32 -3.84 11.83 -1.87
C LYS A 32 -3.54 12.22 -3.33
N GLY A 33 -4.54 12.17 -4.20
CA GLY A 33 -4.44 12.67 -5.58
C GLY A 33 -4.38 14.19 -5.65
N LYS A 34 -3.86 14.74 -6.76
CA LYS A 34 -3.97 16.17 -7.11
C LYS A 34 -5.32 16.37 -7.83
N GLY A 35 -6.30 16.95 -7.12
CA GLY A 35 -7.69 17.10 -7.58
C GLY A 35 -8.61 16.09 -6.90
N GLY A 36 -9.75 16.56 -6.34
CA GLY A 36 -10.66 15.75 -5.53
C GLY A 36 -11.15 14.51 -6.29
N PRO A 37 -10.73 13.29 -5.91
CA PRO A 37 -10.96 12.15 -6.77
C PRO A 37 -12.32 11.50 -6.49
N SER A 38 -13.01 11.08 -7.55
CA SER A 38 -14.20 10.21 -7.48
C SER A 38 -13.88 8.82 -6.91
N VAL A 39 -12.60 8.49 -6.73
CA VAL A 39 -12.08 7.21 -6.24
C VAL A 39 -10.97 7.44 -5.23
N VAL A 40 -11.04 6.76 -4.09
CA VAL A 40 -9.96 6.70 -3.09
C VAL A 40 -9.24 5.37 -3.16
N ALA A 41 -7.91 5.43 -2.98
CA ALA A 41 -7.08 4.25 -2.75
C ALA A 41 -6.67 4.22 -1.28
N LEU A 42 -7.04 3.15 -0.59
CA LEU A 42 -6.72 2.87 0.80
C LEU A 42 -5.79 1.65 0.87
N GLY A 43 -4.72 1.73 1.65
CA GLY A 43 -3.74 0.66 1.78
C GLY A 43 -3.48 0.28 3.23
N THR A 44 -3.24 -1.00 3.50
CA THR A 44 -2.74 -1.48 4.80
C THR A 44 -1.74 -2.61 4.58
N THR A 45 -0.81 -2.78 5.52
CA THR A 45 0.13 -3.92 5.52
C THR A 45 -0.10 -4.74 6.79
N GLU A 46 -0.39 -6.02 6.61
CA GLU A 46 -0.65 -6.97 7.69
C GLU A 46 0.34 -8.12 7.64
N ARG A 47 0.57 -8.75 8.80
CA ARG A 47 1.41 -9.96 8.90
C ARG A 47 0.52 -11.20 8.84
N PHE A 48 0.71 -12.04 7.84
CA PHE A 48 0.09 -13.35 7.74
C PHE A 48 1.16 -14.43 7.98
N ILE A 49 1.16 -15.02 9.18
CA ILE A 49 2.14 -16.00 9.65
C ILE A 49 3.58 -15.41 9.61
N ALA A 50 4.40 -15.83 8.65
CA ALA A 50 5.79 -15.41 8.48
C ALA A 50 5.98 -14.43 7.30
N LYS A 51 4.88 -14.02 6.67
CA LYS A 51 4.86 -13.16 5.49
C LYS A 51 4.09 -11.86 5.78
N TYR A 52 4.32 -10.87 4.94
CA TYR A 52 3.64 -9.59 5.00
C TYR A 52 2.81 -9.41 3.73
N VAL A 53 1.56 -9.02 3.90
CA VAL A 53 0.61 -8.79 2.81
C VAL A 53 0.25 -7.31 2.83
N THR A 54 0.43 -6.63 1.70
CA THR A 54 -0.08 -5.26 1.54
C THR A 54 -1.34 -5.31 0.71
N VAL A 55 -2.46 -4.88 1.28
CA VAL A 55 -3.76 -4.83 0.61
C VAL A 55 -4.03 -3.40 0.17
N VAL A 56 -4.52 -3.22 -1.05
CA VAL A 56 -4.96 -1.92 -1.57
C VAL A 56 -6.41 -2.02 -2.03
N LEU A 57 -7.28 -1.24 -1.42
CA LEU A 57 -8.69 -1.11 -1.78
C LEU A 57 -8.88 0.18 -2.59
N TYR A 58 -9.41 0.03 -3.80
CA TYR A 58 -9.91 1.15 -4.60
C TYR A 58 -11.43 1.22 -4.45
N LYS A 59 -11.93 2.35 -3.96
CA LYS A 59 -13.36 2.56 -3.73
C LYS A 59 -13.81 3.90 -4.30
N SER A 60 -14.89 3.91 -5.07
CA SER A 60 -15.52 5.17 -5.48
C SER A 60 -16.16 5.88 -4.29
N LEU A 61 -15.92 7.19 -4.20
CA LEU A 61 -16.64 8.09 -3.32
C LEU A 61 -17.82 8.64 -4.10
N GLN A 62 -19.02 8.26 -3.67
CA GLN A 62 -20.22 8.99 -4.08
C GLN A 62 -20.14 10.40 -3.52
N ARG A 63 -20.54 11.38 -4.34
CA ARG A 63 -20.50 12.79 -4.00
C ARG A 63 -21.67 13.19 -3.11
#